data_AF-A0A9J6EJR7-F1
#
_entry.id   AF-A0A9J6EJR7-F1
#
_cell.length_a   1.000
_cell.length_b   1.000
_cell.length_c   1.000
_cell.angle_alpha   90.00
_cell.angle_beta   90.00
_cell.angle_gamma   90.00
#
_symmetry.space_group_name_H-M   'P 1'
#
loop_
_entity.id
_entity.type
_entity.pdbx_description
1 polymer ?
#
loop_
_entity_poly.entity_id
_entity_poly.type
_entity_poly.pdbx_seq_one_letter_code
_entity_poly.pdbx_strand_id
1 'polypeptide(L)'
;MAGAWNNVKQSAVVHSFLRASVSGDDFGCAITADNKCYTSEGVELTRVTVVGWDLRPVYEKLVKPRGQILDYNTRFSGLTEEDMVGVNTNLRDVQAALLARFSADTILLGHSLDSDLRALRLIHETVVDTAAVFPHRRGLPYKRALRTLMAEHLSKIIQNGGD
;
A
#
# COMPACT_ATOMS: atom_id res chain seq x y z
N MET A 1 39.30 -9.38 1.96
CA MET A 1 38.17 -9.23 1.00
C MET A 1 36.83 -9.81 1.51
N ALA A 2 36.72 -10.24 2.78
CA ALA A 2 35.49 -10.83 3.35
C ALA A 2 34.56 -9.82 4.07
N GLY A 3 34.86 -8.52 4.01
CA GLY A 3 34.16 -7.49 4.80
C GLY A 3 32.95 -6.83 4.12
N ALA A 4 32.75 -7.03 2.82
CA ALA A 4 31.69 -6.33 2.07
C ALA A 4 30.34 -7.10 2.03
N TRP A 5 30.34 -8.40 2.35
CA TRP A 5 29.15 -9.25 2.24
C TRP A 5 28.26 -9.28 3.50
N ASN A 6 28.76 -8.84 4.65
CA ASN A 6 27.96 -8.81 5.89
C ASN A 6 27.06 -7.57 6.02
N ASN A 7 27.31 -6.49 5.28
CA ASN A 7 26.50 -5.27 5.34
C ASN A 7 25.22 -5.31 4.48
N VAL A 8 25.02 -6.35 3.66
CA VAL A 8 23.84 -6.47 2.80
C VAL A 8 22.69 -7.22 3.47
N LYS A 9 22.90 -7.89 4.61
CA LYS A 9 21.87 -8.69 5.29
C LYS A 9 21.05 -7.94 6.36
N GLN A 10 21.22 -6.62 6.50
CA GLN A 10 20.56 -5.85 7.57
C GLN A 10 19.33 -5.00 7.14
N SER A 11 18.87 -5.03 5.88
CA SER A 11 17.90 -4.01 5.41
C SER A 11 16.49 -4.46 5.00
N ALA A 12 16.10 -5.73 5.17
CA ALA A 12 14.75 -6.18 4.78
C ALA A 12 14.09 -7.07 5.84
N VAL A 13 13.73 -6.49 6.98
CA VAL A 13 12.74 -7.13 7.86
C VAL A 13 11.39 -7.01 7.16
N VAL A 14 10.87 -8.15 6.72
CA VAL A 14 9.50 -8.30 6.22
C VAL A 14 8.68 -8.81 7.40
N HIS A 15 7.57 -8.14 7.70
CA HIS A 15 6.70 -8.57 8.80
C HIS A 15 5.54 -9.41 8.25
N SER A 16 5.21 -10.48 8.96
CA SER A 16 3.95 -11.21 8.79
C SER A 16 2.97 -10.81 9.89
N PHE A 17 1.68 -10.79 9.57
CA PHE A 17 0.65 -10.67 10.58
C PHE A 17 0.62 -11.94 11.43
N LEU A 18 0.66 -11.77 12.75
CA LEU A 18 0.48 -12.88 13.68
C LEU A 18 -1.01 -13.13 13.87
N ARG A 19 -1.39 -14.39 14.17
CA ARG A 19 -2.72 -14.68 14.70
C ARG A 19 -2.84 -14.07 16.09
N ALA A 20 -3.66 -13.05 16.22
CA ALA A 20 -4.04 -12.50 17.53
C ALA A 20 -5.25 -13.28 18.07
N SER A 21 -5.36 -13.38 19.39
CA SER A 21 -6.64 -13.71 20.03
C SER A 21 -7.64 -12.59 19.74
N VAL A 22 -8.72 -12.94 19.05
CA VAL A 22 -9.78 -12.04 18.56
C VAL A 22 -10.15 -11.01 19.64
N SER A 23 -9.78 -9.75 19.40
CA SER A 23 -10.31 -8.62 20.16
C SER A 23 -11.50 -8.05 19.41
N GLY A 24 -12.49 -7.51 20.12
CA GLY A 24 -13.79 -7.11 19.55
C GLY A 24 -13.77 -6.02 18.47
N ASP A 25 -12.60 -5.45 18.16
CA ASP A 25 -12.37 -4.46 17.12
C ASP A 25 -11.73 -5.05 15.84
N ASP A 26 -11.82 -6.38 15.65
CA ASP A 26 -11.37 -7.04 14.42
C ASP A 26 -12.27 -6.55 13.25
N PHE A 27 -11.79 -5.54 12.52
CA PHE A 27 -12.45 -5.04 11.33
C PHE A 27 -12.43 -6.17 10.30
N GLY A 28 -13.54 -6.92 10.16
CA GLY A 28 -13.63 -8.09 9.28
C GLY A 28 -13.29 -7.82 7.80
N CYS A 29 -13.13 -6.56 7.39
CA CYS A 29 -12.58 -6.15 6.11
C CYS A 29 -11.91 -4.78 6.21
N ALA A 30 -10.71 -4.63 5.65
CA ALA A 30 -10.00 -3.36 5.54
C ALA A 30 -9.63 -3.08 4.07
N ILE A 31 -9.96 -1.88 3.58
CA ILE A 31 -9.62 -1.45 2.23
C ILE A 31 -8.35 -0.63 2.27
N THR A 32 -7.29 -1.08 1.60
CA THR A 32 -6.01 -0.35 1.54
C THR A 32 -5.86 0.38 0.21
N ALA A 33 -5.53 1.65 0.27
CA ALA A 33 -5.06 2.42 -0.88
C ALA A 33 -3.70 3.03 -0.54
N ASP A 34 -2.73 2.86 -1.41
CA ASP A 34 -1.41 3.40 -1.22
C ASP A 34 -0.98 4.32 -2.36
N ASN A 35 -0.21 5.32 -2.00
CA ASN A 35 0.51 6.14 -2.96
C ASN A 35 1.98 5.84 -2.85
N LYS A 36 2.65 5.88 -4.00
CA LYS A 36 4.08 5.62 -4.12
C LYS A 36 4.73 6.76 -4.92
N CYS A 37 5.98 7.09 -4.56
CA CYS A 37 6.83 8.03 -5.29
C CYS A 37 8.09 7.31 -5.80
N TYR A 38 8.79 7.93 -6.73
CA TYR A 38 10.12 7.48 -7.15
C TYR A 38 11.19 8.22 -6.35
N THR A 39 12.14 7.45 -5.83
CA THR A 39 13.24 7.95 -5.01
C THR A 39 14.58 7.44 -5.51
N SER A 40 15.67 7.93 -4.91
CA SER A 40 17.01 7.39 -5.10
C SER A 40 17.15 5.90 -4.74
N GLU A 41 16.22 5.36 -3.93
CA GLU A 41 16.20 3.95 -3.50
C GLU A 41 15.15 3.11 -4.25
N GLY A 42 14.54 3.68 -5.30
CA GLY A 42 13.47 3.05 -6.08
C GLY A 42 12.08 3.55 -5.70
N VAL A 43 11.06 2.72 -5.95
CA VAL A 43 9.67 3.06 -5.65
C VAL A 43 9.41 2.90 -4.15
N GLU A 44 9.02 3.98 -3.49
CA GLU A 44 8.75 4.00 -2.04
C GLU A 44 7.33 4.51 -1.75
N LEU A 45 6.78 4.03 -0.64
CA LEU A 45 5.46 4.40 -0.12
C LEU A 45 5.46 5.82 0.44
N THR A 46 4.46 6.63 0.08
CA THR A 46 4.30 8.01 0.56
C THR A 46 3.00 8.27 1.29
N ARG A 47 1.95 7.48 1.06
CA ARG A 47 0.69 7.56 1.80
C ARG A 47 0.07 6.19 1.95
N VAL A 48 -0.49 5.92 3.13
CA VAL A 48 -1.33 4.76 3.40
C VAL A 48 -2.67 5.25 3.88
N THR A 49 -3.72 4.74 3.25
CA THR A 49 -5.10 4.90 3.70
C THR A 49 -5.68 3.52 3.93
N VAL A 50 -6.31 3.34 5.09
CA VAL A 50 -7.10 2.17 5.42
C VAL A 50 -8.50 2.60 5.75
N VAL A 51 -9.46 1.95 5.13
CA VAL A 51 -10.89 2.21 5.29
C VAL A 51 -11.55 0.95 5.86
N GLY A 52 -12.42 1.12 6.85
CA GLY A 52 -13.20 0.03 7.41
C GLY A 52 -14.30 -0.47 6.45
N TRP A 53 -14.94 -1.58 6.82
CA TRP A 53 -16.05 -2.17 6.06
C TRP A 53 -17.26 -1.22 5.91
N ASP A 54 -17.41 -0.26 6.82
CA ASP A 54 -18.44 0.78 6.81
C ASP A 54 -18.08 1.96 5.90
N LEU A 55 -17.00 1.83 5.12
CA LEU A 55 -16.45 2.84 4.22
C LEU A 55 -15.92 4.10 4.93
N ARG A 56 -15.65 4.04 6.24
CA ARG A 56 -15.02 5.14 6.97
C ARG A 56 -13.51 4.98 7.08
N PRO A 57 -12.72 6.05 6.94
CA PRO A 57 -11.28 5.99 7.17
C PRO A 57 -10.99 5.56 8.62
N VAL A 58 -10.17 4.51 8.79
CA VAL A 58 -9.74 4.01 10.10
C VAL A 58 -8.26 4.33 10.38
N TYR A 59 -7.48 4.54 9.32
CA TYR A 59 -6.09 4.94 9.41
C TYR A 59 -5.68 5.68 8.15
N GLU A 60 -5.10 6.87 8.29
CA GLU A 60 -4.50 7.59 7.17
C GLU A 60 -3.20 8.24 7.63
N LYS A 61 -2.13 8.08 6.85
CA LYS A 61 -0.82 8.62 7.20
C LYS A 61 0.05 8.86 5.97
N LEU A 62 0.71 10.02 5.94
CA LEU A 62 1.86 10.24 5.06
C LEU A 62 3.10 9.55 5.63
N VAL A 63 3.93 9.03 4.73
CA VAL A 63 5.13 8.26 5.06
C VAL A 63 6.33 8.95 4.44
N LYS A 64 7.30 9.31 5.26
CA LYS A 64 8.58 9.85 4.82
C LYS A 64 9.38 8.74 4.13
N PRO A 65 9.67 8.85 2.83
CA PRO A 65 10.55 7.91 2.15
C PRO A 65 11.96 7.97 2.72
N ARG A 66 12.71 6.87 2.58
CA ARG A 66 14.10 6.83 3.04
C ARG A 66 15.02 7.52 2.05
N GLY A 67 14.78 7.31 0.76
CA GLY A 67 15.50 7.94 -0.33
C GLY A 67 15.07 9.39 -0.56
N GLN A 68 15.91 10.13 -1.27
CA GLN A 68 15.53 11.45 -1.76
C GLN A 68 14.43 11.27 -2.82
N ILE A 69 13.31 11.99 -2.68
CA ILE A 69 12.22 11.97 -3.66
C ILE A 69 12.72 12.61 -4.95
N LEU A 70 12.61 11.87 -6.05
CA LEU A 70 12.96 12.33 -7.41
C LEU A 70 11.70 12.71 -8.19
N ASP A 71 10.60 12.01 -7.94
CA ASP A 71 9.29 12.28 -8.54
C ASP A 71 8.19 11.84 -7.56
N TYR A 72 7.35 12.80 -7.14
CA TYR A 72 6.20 12.58 -6.25
C TYR A 72 5.08 11.77 -6.90
N ASN A 73 5.17 11.55 -8.22
CA ASN A 73 4.18 10.85 -9.01
C ASN A 73 2.81 11.54 -8.91
N THR A 74 2.81 12.88 -8.82
CA THR A 74 1.66 13.73 -8.44
C THR A 74 0.42 13.47 -9.27
N ARG A 75 0.56 13.12 -10.55
CA ARG A 75 -0.57 12.74 -11.41
C ARG A 75 -1.41 11.60 -10.81
N PHE A 76 -0.78 10.66 -10.13
CA PHE A 76 -1.43 9.48 -9.55
C PHE A 76 -1.56 9.58 -8.03
N SER A 77 -0.55 10.14 -7.35
CA SER A 77 -0.55 10.26 -5.90
C SER A 77 -1.36 11.47 -5.40
N GLY A 78 -1.43 12.53 -6.20
CA GLY A 78 -1.95 13.83 -5.78
C GLY A 78 -1.10 14.51 -4.71
N LEU A 79 0.14 14.05 -4.47
CA LEU A 79 1.04 14.62 -3.46
C LEU A 79 1.95 15.68 -4.08
N THR A 80 2.15 16.76 -3.35
CA THR A 80 3.14 17.81 -3.66
C THR A 80 4.33 17.75 -2.69
N GLU A 81 5.36 18.54 -2.97
CA GLU A 81 6.50 18.67 -2.06
C GLU A 81 6.09 19.29 -0.73
N GLU A 82 5.17 20.26 -0.75
CA GLU A 82 4.63 20.93 0.43
C GLU A 82 3.91 19.95 1.38
N ASP A 83 3.18 18.98 0.84
CA ASP A 83 2.52 17.94 1.63
C ASP A 83 3.52 17.10 2.44
N MET A 84 4.75 16.98 1.96
CA MET A 84 5.80 16.17 2.57
C MET A 84 6.66 16.95 3.57
N VAL A 85 6.50 18.28 3.64
CA VAL A 85 7.21 19.12 4.61
C VAL A 85 6.77 18.76 6.04
N GLY A 86 7.74 18.43 6.88
CA GLY A 86 7.50 18.09 8.29
C GLY A 86 6.96 16.68 8.53
N VAL A 87 6.77 15.87 7.48
CA VAL A 87 6.40 14.45 7.63
C VAL A 87 7.59 13.69 8.22
N ASN A 88 7.38 13.09 9.39
CA ASN A 88 8.40 12.33 10.13
C ASN A 88 8.01 10.87 10.39
N THR A 89 6.80 10.47 10.00
CA THR A 89 6.36 9.07 10.12
C THR A 89 7.13 8.24 9.11
N ASN A 90 7.81 7.19 9.56
CA ASN A 90 8.55 6.28 8.68
C ASN A 90 7.75 4.98 8.43
N LEU A 91 8.25 4.15 7.51
CA LEU A 91 7.59 2.89 7.15
C LEU A 91 7.37 1.96 8.36
N ARG A 92 8.29 1.90 9.33
CA ARG A 92 8.16 1.03 10.51
C ARG A 92 7.03 1.48 11.43
N ASP A 93 6.84 2.79 11.58
CA ASP A 93 5.74 3.35 12.38
C ASP A 93 4.40 2.90 11.80
N VAL A 94 4.29 2.93 10.46
CA VAL A 94 3.11 2.45 9.75
C VAL A 94 2.94 0.95 9.89
N GLN A 95 3.99 0.15 9.70
CA GLN A 95 3.93 -1.30 9.88
C GLN A 95 3.46 -1.67 11.29
N ALA A 96 4.01 -1.04 12.33
CA ALA A 96 3.58 -1.26 13.70
C ALA A 96 2.10 -0.89 13.91
N ALA A 97 1.66 0.24 13.33
CA ALA A 97 0.27 0.67 13.39
C ALA A 97 -0.69 -0.32 12.70
N LEU A 98 -0.30 -0.91 11.57
CA LEU A 98 -1.10 -1.91 10.85
C LEU A 98 -1.11 -3.26 11.59
N LEU A 99 0.04 -3.73 12.06
CA LEU A 99 0.18 -4.99 12.82
C LEU A 99 -0.56 -4.96 14.16
N ALA A 100 -0.72 -3.77 14.76
CA ALA A 100 -1.51 -3.60 15.98
C ALA A 100 -3.03 -3.57 15.73
N ARG A 101 -3.47 -3.40 14.47
CA ARG A 101 -4.89 -3.28 14.10
C ARG A 101 -5.44 -4.51 13.41
N PHE A 102 -4.60 -5.21 12.66
CA PHE A 102 -5.02 -6.33 11.82
C PHE A 102 -4.33 -7.62 12.27
N SER A 103 -5.07 -8.71 12.18
CA SER A 103 -4.57 -10.06 12.41
C SER A 103 -4.36 -10.78 11.08
N ALA A 104 -3.76 -11.97 11.12
CA ALA A 104 -3.65 -12.83 9.93
C ALA A 104 -5.01 -13.22 9.33
N ASP A 105 -6.08 -13.20 10.13
CA ASP A 105 -7.44 -13.58 9.71
C ASP A 105 -8.27 -12.36 9.23
N THR A 106 -7.78 -11.13 9.40
CA THR A 106 -8.39 -9.92 8.82
C THR A 106 -8.41 -10.00 7.30
N ILE A 107 -9.54 -9.74 6.64
CA ILE A 107 -9.59 -9.72 5.17
C ILE A 107 -9.11 -8.36 4.65
N LEU A 108 -8.03 -8.32 3.88
CA LEU A 108 -7.62 -7.10 3.18
C LEU A 108 -8.25 -7.08 1.79
N LEU A 109 -8.96 -6.00 1.45
CA LEU A 109 -9.57 -5.80 0.16
C LEU A 109 -8.89 -4.64 -0.57
N GLY A 110 -8.62 -4.78 -1.86
CA GLY A 110 -7.99 -3.70 -2.60
C GLY A 110 -7.80 -3.99 -4.08
N HIS A 111 -6.93 -3.23 -4.73
CA HIS A 111 -6.67 -3.34 -6.15
C HIS A 111 -5.16 -3.39 -6.40
N SER A 112 -4.66 -4.52 -6.90
CA SER A 112 -3.23 -4.81 -7.02
C SER A 112 -2.50 -4.75 -5.66
N LEU A 113 -3.10 -5.39 -4.65
CA LEU A 113 -2.57 -5.44 -3.27
C LEU A 113 -1.16 -6.01 -3.19
N ASP A 114 -0.74 -6.82 -4.16
CA ASP A 114 0.63 -7.32 -4.26
C ASP A 114 1.66 -6.19 -4.43
N SER A 115 1.29 -5.08 -5.08
CA SER A 115 2.13 -3.88 -5.18
C SER A 115 2.24 -3.18 -3.82
N ASP A 116 1.12 -3.09 -3.12
CA ASP A 116 0.96 -2.30 -1.90
C ASP A 116 1.64 -3.02 -0.73
N LEU A 117 1.41 -4.32 -0.59
CA LEU A 117 2.07 -5.17 0.40
C LEU A 117 3.60 -5.22 0.20
N ARG A 118 4.09 -5.16 -1.05
CA ARG A 118 5.53 -5.03 -1.33
C ARG A 118 6.08 -3.68 -0.87
N ALA A 119 5.37 -2.58 -1.14
CA ALA A 119 5.78 -1.24 -0.68
C ALA A 119 5.74 -1.13 0.85
N LEU A 120 4.74 -1.75 1.48
CA LEU A 120 4.61 -1.88 2.93
C LEU A 120 5.61 -2.85 3.56
N ARG A 121 6.25 -3.73 2.76
CA ARG A 121 7.08 -4.85 3.22
C ARG A 121 6.35 -5.74 4.23
N LEU A 122 5.08 -6.05 3.93
CA LEU A 122 4.22 -6.91 4.73
C LEU A 122 3.82 -8.16 3.93
N ILE A 123 3.63 -9.28 4.62
CA ILE A 123 3.03 -10.50 4.05
C ILE A 123 1.68 -10.72 4.72
N HIS A 124 0.64 -10.85 3.90
CA HIS A 124 -0.71 -11.16 4.34
C HIS A 124 -1.39 -12.10 3.35
N GLU A 125 -1.96 -13.19 3.82
CA GLU A 125 -2.53 -14.25 2.97
C GLU A 125 -4.04 -14.06 2.74
N THR A 126 -4.74 -13.48 3.71
CA THR A 126 -6.19 -13.30 3.68
C THR A 126 -6.55 -12.03 2.89
N VAL A 127 -6.44 -12.11 1.56
CA VAL A 127 -6.63 -10.97 0.65
C VAL A 127 -7.72 -11.20 -0.39
N VAL A 128 -8.44 -10.14 -0.74
CA VAL A 128 -9.34 -10.04 -1.90
C VAL A 128 -8.81 -8.95 -2.82
N ASP A 129 -8.14 -9.35 -3.90
CA ASP A 129 -7.57 -8.42 -4.87
C ASP A 129 -8.44 -8.31 -6.12
N THR A 130 -9.03 -7.13 -6.34
CA THR A 130 -9.87 -6.85 -7.51
C THR A 130 -9.11 -6.96 -8.85
N ALA A 131 -7.80 -6.74 -8.89
CA ALA A 131 -7.01 -6.95 -10.11
C ALA A 131 -6.88 -8.44 -10.48
N ALA A 132 -6.97 -9.33 -9.50
CA ALA A 132 -7.03 -10.78 -9.71
C ALA A 132 -8.46 -11.25 -10.04
N VAL A 133 -9.48 -10.70 -9.36
CA VAL A 133 -10.90 -11.01 -9.61
C VAL A 133 -11.35 -10.58 -11.00
N PHE A 134 -10.82 -9.46 -11.51
CA PHE A 134 -11.11 -8.94 -12.85
C PHE A 134 -9.86 -9.02 -13.75
N PRO A 135 -9.50 -10.21 -14.25
CA PRO A 135 -8.25 -10.41 -14.98
C PRO A 135 -8.24 -9.66 -16.31
N HIS A 136 -7.04 -9.27 -16.75
CA HIS A 136 -6.85 -8.69 -18.07
C HIS A 136 -6.97 -9.75 -19.17
N ARG A 137 -7.62 -9.44 -20.29
CA ARG A 137 -7.83 -10.39 -21.42
C ARG A 137 -6.54 -10.97 -22.00
N ARG A 138 -5.43 -10.23 -21.88
CA ARG A 138 -4.08 -10.64 -22.33
C ARG A 138 -3.32 -11.51 -21.31
N GLY A 139 -3.90 -11.78 -20.15
CA GLY A 139 -3.23 -12.48 -19.05
C GLY A 139 -2.12 -11.67 -18.38
N LEU A 140 -1.43 -12.31 -17.43
CA LEU A 140 -0.27 -11.73 -16.75
C LEU A 140 0.86 -11.40 -17.75
N PRO A 141 1.66 -10.35 -17.49
CA PRO A 141 1.67 -9.48 -16.31
C PRO A 141 0.68 -8.30 -16.37
N TYR A 142 -0.14 -8.21 -17.42
CA TYR A 142 -1.07 -7.09 -17.60
C TYR A 142 -2.21 -7.16 -16.56
N LYS A 143 -2.47 -6.04 -15.88
CA LYS A 143 -3.59 -5.87 -14.96
C LYS A 143 -4.54 -4.80 -15.50
N ARG A 144 -5.84 -4.94 -15.24
CA ARG A 144 -6.81 -3.89 -15.56
C ARG A 144 -6.66 -2.77 -14.54
N ALA A 145 -6.68 -1.51 -14.99
CA ALA A 145 -6.61 -0.37 -14.07
C ALA A 145 -7.93 -0.23 -13.29
N LEU A 146 -7.86 0.16 -12.02
CA LEU A 146 -9.06 0.42 -11.19
C LEU A 146 -10.03 1.40 -11.86
N ARG A 147 -9.51 2.47 -12.48
CA ARG A 147 -10.34 3.44 -13.23
C ARG A 147 -11.20 2.79 -14.31
N THR A 148 -10.67 1.77 -14.98
CA THR A 148 -11.38 1.03 -16.03
C THR A 148 -12.47 0.16 -15.41
N LEU A 149 -12.18 -0.53 -14.30
CA LEU A 149 -13.17 -1.32 -13.56
C LEU A 149 -14.31 -0.44 -13.03
N MET A 150 -13.97 0.73 -12.47
CA MET A 150 -14.94 1.70 -11.95
C MET A 150 -15.87 2.23 -13.05
N ALA A 151 -15.32 2.55 -14.22
CA ALA A 151 -16.10 3.04 -15.35
C ALA A 151 -17.05 1.96 -15.90
N GLU A 152 -16.55 0.74 -16.07
CA GLU A 152 -17.34 -0.35 -16.66
C GLU A 152 -18.40 -0.93 -15.72
N HIS A 153 -18.06 -1.14 -14.44
CA HIS A 153 -18.95 -1.87 -13.51
C HIS A 153 -19.81 -0.95 -12.65
N LEU A 154 -19.38 0.31 -12.44
CA LEU A 154 -20.05 1.24 -11.53
C LEU A 154 -20.45 2.55 -12.21
N SER A 155 -20.19 2.70 -13.51
CA SER A 155 -20.44 3.93 -14.29
C SER A 155 -19.83 5.18 -13.63
N LYS A 156 -18.72 5.00 -12.90
CA LYS A 156 -18.01 6.07 -12.18
C LYS A 156 -16.67 6.30 -12.84
N ILE A 157 -16.43 7.54 -13.25
CA ILE A 157 -15.13 7.96 -13.77
C ILE A 157 -14.30 8.49 -12.60
N ILE A 158 -13.11 7.94 -12.42
CA ILE A 158 -12.15 8.34 -11.37
C ILE A 158 -10.81 8.69 -12.01
N GLN A 159 -10.00 9.52 -11.32
CA GLN A 159 -8.67 9.93 -11.79
C GLN A 159 -8.71 10.65 -13.16
N ASN A 160 -9.64 11.60 -13.33
CA ASN A 160 -9.70 12.49 -14.48
C ASN A 160 -8.55 13.53 -14.41
N GLY A 161 -7.35 13.13 -14.82
CA GLY A 161 -6.18 14.02 -14.84
C GLY A 161 -5.09 13.53 -15.77
N GLY A 162 -4.96 14.17 -16.93
CA GLY A 162 -3.85 14.01 -17.85
C GLY A 162 -4.12 14.67 -19.19
N ASP A 163 -4.13 16.00 -19.20
CA ASP A 163 -3.45 16.80 -20.22
C ASP A 163 -2.22 17.43 -19.56
#